data_AF-A0A540MJW3-F1
#
_entry.id   AF-A0A540MJW3-F1
#
_cell.length_a   1.000
_cell.length_b   1.000
_cell.length_c   1.000
_cell.angle_alpha   90.00
_cell.angle_beta   90.00
_cell.angle_gamma   90.00
#
_symmetry.space_group_name_H-M   'P 1'
#
loop_
_entity.id
_entity.type
_entity.pdbx_description
1 polymer ?
#
loop_
_entity_poly.entity_id
_entity_poly.type
_entity_poly.pdbx_seq_one_letter_code
_entity_poly.pdbx_strand_id
1 'polypeptide(L)' 'MSNVQTWMSAMLTDEETCTDVFDDVEDGPPKTDVSNRVENVKKVTSNALTLVNSVAENGAF' A
#
# COMPACT_ATOMS: atom_id res chain seq x y z
N MET A 1 17.09 6.62 -5.99
CA MET A 1 15.78 5.95 -6.07
C MET A 1 15.54 4.91 -4.97
N SER A 2 16.57 4.15 -4.55
CA SER A 2 16.45 3.06 -3.55
C SER A 2 15.63 3.39 -2.29
N ASN A 3 15.84 4.53 -1.61
CA ASN A 3 15.06 4.89 -0.42
C ASN A 3 13.54 4.94 -0.69
N VAL A 4 13.13 5.48 -1.85
CA VAL A 4 11.72 5.59 -2.22
C VAL A 4 11.11 4.21 -2.46
N GLN A 5 11.83 3.31 -3.13
CA GLN A 5 11.40 1.92 -3.31
C GLN A 5 11.23 1.20 -1.96
N THR A 6 12.22 1.34 -1.07
CA THR A 6 12.17 0.75 0.28
C THR A 6 10.99 1.27 1.09
N TRP A 7 10.74 2.59 1.10
CA TRP A 7 9.62 3.17 1.84
C TRP A 7 8.27 2.75 1.27
N MET A 8 8.12 2.68 -0.06
CA MET A 8 6.88 2.21 -0.68
C MET A 8 6.61 0.73 -0.40
N SER A 9 7.63 -0.13 -0.38
CA SER A 9 7.47 -1.53 0.05
C SER A 9 7.09 -1.63 1.53
N ALA A 10 7.62 -0.76 2.38
CA ALA A 10 7.21 -0.69 3.79
C ALA A 10 5.75 -0.24 3.93
N MET A 11 5.33 0.81 3.21
CA MET A 11 3.94 1.26 3.19
C MET A 11 2.96 0.15 2.80
N LEU A 12 3.27 -0.65 1.76
CA LEU A 12 2.47 -1.82 1.39
C LEU A 12 2.35 -2.83 2.54
N THR A 13 3.43 -3.05 3.28
CA THR A 13 3.42 -3.97 4.43
C THR A 13 2.60 -3.42 5.59
N ASP A 14 2.69 -2.11 5.86
CA ASP A 14 1.92 -1.43 6.89
C ASP A 14 0.42 -1.44 6.57
N GLU A 15 0.06 -1.26 5.28
CA GLU A 15 -1.32 -1.34 4.80
C GLU A 15 -1.90 -2.75 4.97
N GLU A 16 -1.15 -3.81 4.62
CA GLU A 16 -1.57 -5.19 4.88
C GLU A 16 -1.77 -5.45 6.37
N THR A 17 -0.77 -5.09 7.18
CA THR A 17 -0.85 -5.28 8.63
C THR A 17 -2.03 -4.50 9.23
N CYS A 18 -2.34 -3.33 8.69
CA CYS A 18 -3.48 -2.52 9.10
C CYS A 18 -4.81 -3.21 8.80
N THR A 19 -4.94 -3.98 7.72
CA THR A 19 -6.16 -4.75 7.44
C THR A 19 -6.22 -6.05 8.25
N ASP A 20 -5.09 -6.72 8.44
CA ASP A 20 -5.02 -7.99 9.19
C ASP A 20 -5.53 -7.84 10.63
N VAL A 21 -5.27 -6.70 11.28
CA VAL A 21 -5.77 -6.44 12.65
C VAL A 21 -7.30 -6.34 12.75
N PHE A 22 -8.01 -6.18 11.63
CA PHE A 22 -9.47 -6.18 11.60
C PHE A 22 -10.08 -7.55 11.30
N ASP A 23 -9.29 -8.59 11.02
CA ASP A 23 -9.84 -9.91 10.69
C ASP A 23 -10.67 -10.51 11.83
N ASP A 24 -10.26 -10.26 13.08
CA ASP A 24 -10.98 -10.70 14.29
C ASP A 24 -12.05 -9.69 14.78
N VAL A 25 -12.23 -8.57 14.06
CA VAL A 25 -13.25 -7.57 14.40
C VAL A 25 -14.56 -7.92 13.69
N GLU A 26 -15.68 -7.88 14.43
CA GLU A 26 -17.02 -8.11 13.87
C GLU A 26 -17.31 -7.15 12.72
N ASP A 27 -17.95 -7.65 11.67
CA ASP A 27 -18.28 -6.85 10.50
C ASP A 27 -19.24 -5.71 10.87
N GLY A 28 -18.87 -4.50 10.46
CA GLY A 28 -19.65 -3.31 10.73
C GLY A 28 -19.11 -2.11 9.97
N PRO A 29 -19.88 -1.00 9.93
CA PRO A 29 -19.49 0.19 9.19
C PRO A 29 -18.05 0.68 9.46
N PRO A 30 -17.54 0.68 10.71
CA PRO A 30 -16.17 1.10 10.98
C PRO A 30 -15.10 0.22 10.32
N LYS A 31 -15.25 -1.11 10.37
CA LYS A 31 -14.34 -2.06 9.73
C LYS A 31 -14.36 -1.86 8.22
N THR A 32 -15.55 -1.86 7.62
CA THR A 32 -15.72 -1.66 6.18
C THR A 32 -15.13 -0.34 5.71
N ASP A 33 -15.39 0.76 6.42
CA ASP A 33 -14.90 2.08 6.05
C ASP A 33 -13.38 2.17 6.14
N VAL A 34 -12.75 1.59 7.17
CA VAL A 34 -11.30 1.57 7.31
C VAL A 34 -10.67 0.66 6.26
N SER A 35 -11.16 -0.58 6.09
CA SER A 35 -10.63 -1.53 5.10
C SER A 35 -10.70 -0.96 3.68
N ASN A 36 -11.81 -0.35 3.29
CA ASN A 36 -11.95 0.29 1.97
C ASN A 36 -10.96 1.44 1.76
N ARG A 37 -10.70 2.23 2.80
CA ARG A 37 -9.71 3.31 2.72
C ARG A 37 -8.31 2.77 2.57
N VAL A 38 -7.93 1.78 3.38
CA VAL A 38 -6.60 1.15 3.32
C VAL A 38 -6.37 0.48 1.97
N GLU A 39 -7.37 -0.22 1.43
CA GLU A 39 -7.30 -0.83 0.10
C GLU A 39 -7.05 0.21 -1.01
N ASN A 40 -7.68 1.39 -0.91
CA ASN A 40 -7.44 2.48 -1.84
C ASN A 40 -6.00 3.03 -1.74
N VAL A 41 -5.46 3.18 -0.52
CA VAL A 41 -4.07 3.61 -0.36
C VAL A 41 -3.13 2.55 -0.95
N LYS A 42 -3.36 1.25 -0.67
CA LYS A 42 -2.59 0.14 -1.23
C LYS A 42 -2.52 0.13 -2.75
N LYS A 43 -3.64 0.40 -3.43
CA LYS A 43 -3.68 0.53 -4.89
C LYS A 43 -2.79 1.67 -5.37
N VAL A 44 -2.85 2.83 -4.72
CA VAL A 44 -2.03 4.00 -5.07
C VAL A 44 -0.55 3.74 -4.80
N THR A 45 -0.20 3.18 -3.64
CA THR A 45 1.16 2.82 -3.25
C THR A 45 1.77 1.82 -4.24
N SER A 46 1.03 0.78 -4.62
CA SER A 46 1.47 -0.23 -5.60
C SER A 46 1.71 0.35 -7.00
N ASN A 47 0.79 1.20 -7.48
CA ASN A 47 0.97 1.91 -8.75
C ASN A 47 2.22 2.82 -8.71
N ALA A 48 2.40 3.57 -7.63
CA ALA A 48 3.56 4.44 -7.45
C ALA A 48 4.87 3.65 -7.41
N LEU A 49 4.91 2.54 -6.67
CA LEU A 49 6.08 1.66 -6.60
C LEU A 49 6.45 1.12 -7.99
N THR A 50 5.46 0.72 -8.78
CA THR A 50 5.68 0.27 -10.16
C THR A 50 6.35 1.35 -11.01
N LEU A 51 5.87 2.59 -10.92
CA LEU A 51 6.48 3.72 -11.64
C LEU A 51 7.90 4.00 -11.15
N VAL A 52 8.12 4.01 -9.83
CA VAL A 52 9.44 4.24 -9.23
C VAL A 52 10.43 3.16 -9.65
N ASN A 53 10.01 1.89 -9.68
CA ASN A 53 10.84 0.79 -10.16
C ASN A 53 11.20 0.96 -11.63
N SER A 54 10.23 1.31 -12.49
CA SER A 54 10.48 1.56 -13.91
C SER A 54 11.51 2.68 -14.12
N VAL A 55 11.42 3.79 -13.38
CA VAL A 55 12.40 4.89 -13.45
C VAL A 55 13.76 4.45 -12.91
N ALA A 56 13.80 3.69 -11.81
CA ALA A 56 15.05 3.21 -11.21
C ALA A 56 15.81 2.25 -12.13
N GLU A 57 15.10 1.38 -12.84
CA GLU A 57 15.66 0.35 -13.72
C GLU A 57 16.05 0.91 -15.09
N ASN A 58 15.23 1.83 -15.64
CA ASN A 58 15.36 2.24 -17.04
C ASN A 58 15.71 3.72 -17.24
N GLY A 59 15.87 4.53 -16.18
CA GLY A 59 16.18 5.96 -16.27
C GLY A 59 15.06 6.85 -16.85
N ALA A 60 13.95 6.23 -17.26
CA ALA A 60 12.70 6.75 -17.83
C ALA A 60 12.79 7.64 -19.09
N PHE A 61 11.97 7.22 -20.07
CA PHE A 61 11.57 7.83 -21.37
C PHE A 61 12.66 8.08 -22.41
#